data_AF-A0A926PK16-F1
#
_entry.id   AF-A0A926PK16-F1
#
_cell.length_a   1.000
_cell.length_b   1.000
_cell.length_c   1.000
_cell.angle_alpha   90.00
_cell.angle_beta   90.00
_cell.angle_gamma   90.00
#
_symmetry.space_group_name_H-M   'P 1'
#
loop_
_entity.id
_entity.type
_entity.pdbx_description
1 polymer ?
#
loop_
_entity_poly.entity_id
_entity_poly.type
_entity_poly.pdbx_seq_one_letter_code
_entity_poly.pdbx_strand_id
1 'polypeptide(L)'
;PSVEHRQHKGLNNRAENSHQSTRVRERRMRRFKSPGQAQRFLSAFDPIRGHFHPKQHELSTKRYQEELRQRFEDWREIACLKVAA
;
A
#
# COMPACT_ATOMS: atom_id res chain seq x y z
N PRO A 1 -15.93 22.69 -17.17
CA PRO A 1 -15.70 21.34 -16.62
C PRO A 1 -16.93 20.43 -16.86
N SER A 2 -16.91 19.65 -17.95
CA SER A 2 -17.95 18.68 -18.28
C SER A 2 -17.37 17.29 -18.08
N VAL A 3 -17.52 16.74 -16.88
CA VAL A 3 -17.19 15.33 -16.62
C VAL A 3 -18.53 14.60 -16.49
N GLU A 4 -18.80 13.67 -17.41
CA GLU A 4 -19.99 12.83 -17.35
C GLU A 4 -20.07 12.09 -16.01
N HIS A 5 -21.15 12.31 -15.27
CA HIS A 5 -21.37 11.67 -13.98
C HIS A 5 -21.88 10.24 -14.20
N ARG A 6 -20.97 9.26 -14.26
CA ARG A 6 -21.31 7.84 -14.49
C ARG A 6 -21.54 7.12 -13.16
N GLN A 7 -22.79 6.70 -12.90
CA GLN A 7 -23.20 6.01 -11.67
C GLN A 7 -23.04 4.47 -11.71
N HIS A 8 -22.32 3.92 -12.68
CA HIS A 8 -22.16 2.47 -12.80
C HIS A 8 -21.32 1.89 -11.64
N LYS A 9 -21.97 1.11 -10.77
CA LYS A 9 -21.40 0.56 -9.51
C LYS A 9 -20.06 -0.18 -9.71
N GLY A 10 -19.86 -0.84 -10.86
CA GLY A 10 -18.63 -1.57 -11.16
C GLY A 10 -17.39 -0.72 -11.38
N LEU A 11 -17.53 0.56 -11.74
CA LEU A 11 -16.38 1.47 -11.98
C LEU A 11 -15.80 2.01 -10.67
N ASN A 12 -16.65 2.23 -9.65
CA ASN A 12 -16.21 2.64 -8.32
C ASN A 12 -15.40 1.57 -7.60
N ASN A 13 -15.60 0.29 -7.94
CA ASN A 13 -14.86 -0.81 -7.31
C ASN A 13 -13.34 -0.67 -7.49
N ARG A 14 -12.83 -0.12 -8.60
CA ARG A 14 -11.37 0.00 -8.80
C ARG A 14 -10.75 1.07 -7.90
N ALA A 15 -11.36 2.26 -7.87
CA ALA A 15 -10.95 3.33 -6.98
C ALA A 15 -11.08 2.90 -5.52
N GLU A 16 -12.22 2.29 -5.16
CA GLU A 16 -12.49 1.81 -3.81
C GLU A 16 -11.55 0.66 -3.39
N ASN A 17 -11.25 -0.29 -4.28
CA ASN A 17 -10.32 -1.40 -4.01
C ASN A 17 -8.88 -0.91 -3.81
N SER A 18 -8.47 0.12 -4.55
CA SER A 18 -7.14 0.74 -4.36
C SER A 18 -6.96 1.30 -2.94
N HIS A 19 -8.05 1.75 -2.31
CA HIS A 19 -8.03 2.30 -0.96
C HIS A 19 -8.24 1.26 0.17
N GLN A 20 -8.46 -0.02 -0.14
CA GLN A 20 -8.79 -1.03 0.88
C GLN A 20 -7.69 -1.17 1.95
N SER A 21 -6.41 -1.22 1.56
CA SER A 21 -5.31 -1.31 2.53
C SER A 21 -5.23 -0.09 3.45
N THR A 22 -5.48 1.10 2.88
CA THR A 22 -5.52 2.36 3.63
C THR A 22 -6.70 2.37 4.59
N ARG A 23 -7.89 1.94 4.17
CA ARG A 23 -9.08 1.83 5.03
C ARG A 23 -8.91 0.83 6.17
N VAL A 24 -8.28 -0.32 5.92
CA VAL A 24 -7.99 -1.30 6.97
C VAL A 24 -7.07 -0.70 8.03
N ARG A 25 -6.04 0.05 7.60
CA ARG A 25 -5.11 0.73 8.52
C ARG A 25 -5.79 1.87 9.26
N GLU A 26 -6.57 2.68 8.56
CA GLU A 26 -7.40 3.75 9.12
C GLU A 26 -8.31 3.21 10.22
N ARG A 27 -9.01 2.09 9.99
CA ARG A 27 -9.83 1.45 11.03
C ARG A 27 -9.00 1.02 12.25
N ARG A 28 -7.84 0.38 12.04
CA ARG A 28 -6.91 0.02 13.13
C ARG A 28 -6.41 1.25 13.90
N MET A 29 -6.24 2.37 13.21
CA MET A 29 -5.81 3.65 13.77
C MET A 29 -6.97 4.50 14.34
N ARG A 30 -8.19 3.94 14.45
CA ARG A 30 -9.41 4.65 14.91
C ARG A 30 -9.78 5.88 14.07
N ARG A 31 -9.62 5.79 12.75
CA ARG A 31 -9.87 6.84 11.75
C ARG A 31 -8.84 7.98 11.75
N PHE A 32 -8.67 8.63 10.62
CA PHE A 32 -7.91 9.87 10.55
C PHE A 32 -8.76 11.02 11.12
N LYS A 33 -8.16 11.84 11.98
CA LYS A 33 -8.84 12.99 12.63
C LYS A 33 -8.98 14.19 11.69
N SER A 34 -8.21 14.22 10.60
CA SER A 34 -8.29 15.26 9.57
C SER A 34 -7.73 14.80 8.21
N PRO A 35 -8.10 15.45 7.10
CA PRO A 35 -7.51 15.20 5.79
C PRO A 35 -5.98 15.40 5.79
N GLY A 36 -5.48 16.40 6.51
CA GLY A 36 -4.03 16.63 6.65
C GLY A 36 -3.30 15.48 7.36
N GLN A 37 -3.94 14.84 8.34
CA GLN A 37 -3.37 13.63 8.95
C GLN A 37 -3.32 12.46 7.97
N ALA A 38 -4.38 12.27 7.19
CA ALA A 38 -4.42 11.24 6.15
C ALA A 38 -3.32 11.49 5.10
N GLN A 39 -3.15 12.74 4.65
CA GLN A 39 -2.13 13.09 3.67
C GLN A 39 -0.72 12.78 4.17
N ARG A 40 -0.36 13.20 5.39
CA ARG A 40 0.95 12.89 5.98
C ARG A 40 1.19 11.39 6.09
N PHE A 41 0.16 10.64 6.47
CA PHE A 41 0.25 9.18 6.53
C PHE A 41 0.51 8.59 5.15
N LEU A 42 -0.28 8.97 4.14
CA LEU A 42 -0.13 8.48 2.77
C LEU A 42 1.24 8.84 2.19
N SER A 43 1.70 10.07 2.38
CA SER A 43 3.01 10.52 1.86
C SER A 43 4.18 9.71 2.44
N ALA A 44 4.12 9.31 3.72
CA ALA A 44 5.14 8.46 4.31
C ALA A 44 4.96 6.97 3.97
N PHE A 45 3.72 6.50 3.82
CA PHE A 45 3.41 5.08 3.69
C PHE A 45 3.39 4.57 2.24
N ASP A 46 3.06 5.41 1.27
CA ASP A 46 2.96 5.02 -0.14
C ASP A 46 4.27 4.43 -0.71
N PRO A 47 5.47 5.00 -0.43
CA PRO A 47 6.73 4.40 -0.85
C PRO A 47 6.95 3.00 -0.25
N ILE A 48 6.63 2.82 1.03
CA ILE A 48 6.76 1.55 1.75
C ILE A 48 5.81 0.51 1.14
N ARG A 49 4.56 0.91 0.87
CA ARG A 49 3.56 0.04 0.25
C ARG A 49 3.99 -0.39 -1.15
N GLY A 50 4.55 0.53 -1.95
CA GLY A 50 5.10 0.24 -3.27
C GLY A 50 6.25 -0.77 -3.23
N HIS A 51 7.16 -0.60 -2.27
CA HIS A 51 8.27 -1.55 -2.05
C HIS A 51 7.76 -2.95 -1.70
N PHE A 52 6.71 -3.11 -0.90
CA PHE A 52 6.22 -4.43 -0.48
C PHE A 52 5.10 -5.03 -1.34
N HIS A 53 4.67 -4.37 -2.43
CA HIS A 53 3.68 -4.91 -3.37
C HIS A 53 4.31 -5.18 -4.75
N PRO A 54 5.20 -6.18 -4.90
CA PRO A 54 5.56 -6.68 -6.22
C PRO A 54 4.30 -7.22 -6.91
N LYS A 55 4.22 -7.04 -8.22
CA LYS A 55 3.08 -7.50 -9.02
C LYS A 55 3.05 -9.03 -9.05
N GLN A 56 2.41 -9.63 -8.05
CA GLN A 56 2.37 -11.09 -7.86
C GLN A 56 1.88 -11.85 -9.09
N HIS A 57 0.97 -11.26 -9.86
CA HIS A 57 0.42 -11.86 -11.08
C HIS A 57 1.42 -11.93 -12.25
N GLU A 58 2.53 -11.20 -12.19
CA GLU A 58 3.60 -11.22 -13.20
C GLU A 58 4.73 -12.20 -12.80
N LEU A 59 4.67 -12.82 -11.61
CA LEU A 59 5.74 -13.63 -11.04
C LEU A 59 5.28 -15.06 -10.75
N SER A 60 6.16 -16.04 -10.95
CA SER A 60 5.96 -17.38 -10.39
C SER A 60 6.05 -17.33 -8.86
N THR A 61 5.42 -18.29 -8.19
CA THR A 61 5.42 -18.36 -6.71
C THR A 61 6.83 -18.33 -6.11
N LYS A 62 7.79 -19.05 -6.72
CA LYS A 62 9.19 -19.07 -6.24
C LYS A 62 9.86 -17.69 -6.37
N ARG A 63 9.73 -17.07 -7.55
CA ARG A 63 10.30 -15.76 -7.82
C ARG A 63 9.69 -14.67 -6.94
N TYR A 64 8.39 -14.75 -6.67
CA TYR A 64 7.70 -13.86 -5.73
C TYR A 64 8.27 -13.99 -4.30
N GLN A 65 8.55 -15.20 -3.83
CA GLN A 65 9.14 -15.42 -2.51
C GLN A 65 10.58 -14.92 -2.42
N GLU A 66 11.38 -15.12 -3.46
CA GLU A 66 12.76 -14.60 -3.55
C GLU A 66 12.78 -13.07 -3.55
N GLU A 67 11.92 -12.45 -4.36
CA GLU A 67 11.76 -10.99 -4.43
C GLU A 67 11.36 -10.39 -3.09
N LEU A 68 10.39 -11.01 -2.39
CA LEU A 68 10.02 -10.55 -1.05
C LEU A 68 11.17 -10.71 -0.06
N ARG A 69 11.92 -11.81 -0.10
CA ARG A 69 13.08 -12.01 0.79
C ARG A 69 14.11 -10.90 0.62
N GLN A 70 14.48 -10.59 -0.63
CA GLN A 70 15.42 -9.51 -0.93
C GLN A 70 14.90 -8.16 -0.43
N ARG A 71 13.64 -7.83 -0.75
CA ARG A 71 13.01 -6.58 -0.29
C ARG A 71 12.96 -6.43 1.24
N PHE A 72 12.84 -7.54 1.96
CA PHE A 72 12.93 -7.56 3.43
C PHE A 72 14.36 -7.32 3.93
N GLU A 73 15.39 -7.82 3.25
CA GLU A 73 16.79 -7.49 3.56
C GLU A 73 17.06 -6.00 3.30
N ASP A 74 16.70 -5.48 2.13
CA ASP A 74 16.83 -4.06 1.80
C ASP A 74 16.15 -3.18 2.86
N TRP A 75 14.96 -3.59 3.29
CA TRP A 75 14.20 -2.86 4.32
C TRP A 75 14.90 -2.89 5.68
N ARG A 76 15.52 -4.02 6.07
CA ARG A 76 16.29 -4.10 7.32
C ARG A 76 17.46 -3.14 7.32
N GLU A 77 18.17 -3.03 6.19
CA GLU A 77 19.27 -2.09 6.01
C GLU A 77 18.77 -0.64 6.10
N ILE A 78 17.75 -0.27 5.31
CA ILE A 78 17.18 1.08 5.29
C ILE A 78 16.65 1.49 6.67
N ALA A 79 15.95 0.58 7.36
CA ALA A 79 15.38 0.86 8.68
C ALA A 79 16.43 0.80 9.81
N CYS A 80 17.70 0.53 9.52
CA CYS A 80 18.77 0.29 10.51
C CYS A 80 18.37 -0.74 11.57
N LEU A 81 17.50 -1.70 11.23
CA LEU A 81 17.05 -2.74 12.13
C LEU A 81 18.13 -3.82 12.18
N LYS A 82 19.02 -3.73 13.18
CA LYS A 82 19.93 -4.84 13.49
C LYS A 82 19.09 -6.08 13.77
N VAL A 83 19.33 -7.15 13.01
CA VAL A 83 18.83 -8.48 13.36
C VAL A 83 19.38 -8.79 14.75
N ALA A 84 18.51 -8.90 15.74
CA ALA A 84 18.90 -9.40 17.05
C ALA A 84 19.41 -10.83 16.84
N ALA A 85 20.67 -11.05 17.23
CA ALA A 85 21.37 -12.32 17.13
C ALA A 85 20.73 -13.40 18.02
#